data_AF-A0AAW5I8Z4-F1
#
_entry.id   AF-A0AAW5I8Z4-F1
#
_cell.length_a   1.000
_cell.length_b   1.000
_cell.length_c   1.000
_cell.angle_alpha   90.00
_cell.angle_beta   90.00
_cell.angle_gamma   90.00
#
_symmetry.space_group_name_H-M   'P 1'
#
loop_
_entity.id
_entity.type
_entity.pdbx_description
1 polymer ?
#
loop_
_entity_poly.entity_id
_entity_poly.type
_entity_poly.pdbx_seq_one_letter_code
_entity_poly.pdbx_strand_id
1 'polypeptide(L)'
;MESKTKFILTYVAGIVTGCVLLFVIGCIINTENSSSSSPEEDIVMFDNPRNTVPGKAFRVMQVLPDGSALASGDDFSDDNIGMVVLFLGNEGTSFYDNQKIEIPKGKVAKQIGNYSYMSQSYNEKTVPIVKIMNE
;
A
#
# COMPACT_ATOMS: atom_id res chain seq x y z
N MET A 1 35.35 56.35 -4.38
CA MET A 1 34.04 55.70 -4.56
C MET A 1 34.15 54.23 -4.96
N GLU A 2 35.09 53.86 -5.85
CA GLU A 2 35.43 52.49 -6.29
C GLU A 2 35.42 51.37 -5.23
N SER A 3 36.05 51.55 -4.06
CA SER A 3 36.17 50.49 -3.05
C SER A 3 34.86 50.13 -2.34
N LYS A 4 34.01 51.15 -2.08
CA LYS A 4 32.71 50.95 -1.41
C LYS A 4 31.73 50.18 -2.29
N THR A 5 31.74 50.45 -3.60
CA THR A 5 30.89 49.76 -4.58
C THR A 5 31.28 48.28 -4.72
N LYS A 6 32.58 47.95 -4.72
CA LYS A 6 33.07 46.56 -4.75
C LYS A 6 32.65 45.79 -3.49
N PHE A 7 32.72 46.41 -2.32
CA PHE A 7 32.26 45.80 -1.07
C PHE A 7 30.75 45.52 -1.06
N ILE A 8 29.95 46.47 -1.55
CA ILE A 8 28.49 46.30 -1.66
C ILE A 8 28.15 45.20 -2.66
N LEU A 9 28.86 45.14 -3.80
CA LEU A 9 28.64 44.13 -4.83
C LEU A 9 28.92 42.71 -4.31
N THR A 10 30.03 42.51 -3.60
CA THR A 10 30.37 41.20 -3.01
C THR A 10 29.37 40.79 -1.93
N TYR A 11 28.87 41.73 -1.13
CA TYR A 11 27.86 41.45 -0.11
C TYR A 11 26.52 41.01 -0.72
N VAL A 12 26.04 41.72 -1.74
CA VAL A 12 24.79 41.36 -2.45
C VAL A 12 24.93 40.02 -3.19
N ALA A 13 26.09 39.78 -3.83
CA ALA A 13 26.36 38.51 -4.49
C ALA A 13 26.34 37.31 -3.49
N GLY A 14 26.85 37.51 -2.27
CA GLY A 14 26.79 36.51 -1.21
C GLY A 14 25.35 36.18 -0.79
N ILE A 15 24.49 37.19 -0.63
CA ILE A 15 23.07 36.98 -0.30
C ILE A 15 22.36 36.20 -1.40
N VAL A 16 22.55 36.59 -2.66
CA VAL A 16 21.92 35.89 -3.80
C VAL A 16 22.39 34.44 -3.87
N THR A 17 23.69 34.19 -3.69
CA THR A 17 24.26 32.83 -3.71
C THR A 17 23.71 31.99 -2.56
N GLY A 18 23.56 32.56 -1.36
CA GLY A 18 22.96 31.89 -0.21
C GLY A 18 21.49 31.53 -0.43
N CYS A 19 20.70 32.44 -1.01
CA CYS A 19 19.31 32.16 -1.36
C CYS A 19 19.20 31.01 -2.37
N VAL A 20 20.03 31.01 -3.42
CA VAL A 20 20.05 29.92 -4.42
C VAL A 20 20.41 28.58 -3.75
N LEU A 21 21.40 28.56 -2.86
CA LEU A 21 21.79 27.35 -2.15
C LEU A 21 20.64 26.79 -1.29
N LEU A 22 19.89 27.66 -0.61
CA LEU A 22 18.71 27.24 0.18
C LEU A 22 17.61 26.63 -0.69
N PHE A 23 17.35 27.18 -1.88
CA PHE A 23 16.40 26.57 -2.82
C PHE A 23 16.86 25.21 -3.31
N VAL A 24 18.15 25.04 -3.63
CA VAL A 24 18.71 23.75 -4.07
C VAL A 24 18.58 22.70 -2.96
N ILE A 25 18.94 23.03 -1.72
CA ILE A 25 18.80 22.12 -0.58
C ILE A 25 17.32 21.78 -0.33
N GLY A 26 16.43 22.76 -0.41
CA GLY A 26 14.99 22.54 -0.28
C GLY A 26 14.42 21.61 -1.37
N CYS A 27 14.89 21.75 -2.62
CA CYS A 27 14.49 20.87 -3.72
C CYS A 27 14.99 19.42 -3.51
N ILE A 28 16.20 19.24 -2.98
CA ILE A 28 16.75 17.90 -2.69
C ILE A 28 15.92 17.21 -1.59
N ILE A 29 15.67 17.90 -0.47
CA ILE A 29 14.87 17.36 0.64
C ILE A 29 13.43 17.06 0.18
N ASN A 30 12.83 17.95 -0.64
CA ASN A 30 11.50 17.71 -1.17
C ASN A 30 11.46 16.49 -2.10
N THR A 31 12.53 16.23 -2.87
CA THR A 31 12.62 15.06 -3.75
C THR A 31 12.66 13.76 -2.96
N GLU A 32 13.39 13.72 -1.83
CA GLU A 32 13.44 12.55 -0.94
C GLU A 32 12.11 12.31 -0.19
N ASN A 33 11.36 13.38 0.11
CA ASN A 33 10.00 13.26 0.64
C ASN A 33 8.92 12.99 -0.44
N SER A 34 9.27 13.11 -1.72
CA SER A 34 8.38 12.83 -2.87
C SER A 34 8.42 11.38 -3.31
N SER A 35 9.43 10.62 -2.89
CA SER A 35 9.29 9.16 -2.80
C SER A 35 8.27 8.90 -1.69
N SER A 36 7.01 8.80 -2.08
CA SER A 36 6.09 7.88 -1.45
C SER A 36 6.76 6.52 -1.45
N SER A 37 7.62 6.28 -0.46
CA SER A 37 7.99 4.96 -0.01
C SER A 37 6.70 4.37 0.55
N SER A 38 5.81 3.92 -0.34
CA SER A 38 4.93 2.84 0.04
C SER A 38 5.85 1.78 0.64
N PRO A 39 5.57 1.29 1.86
CA PRO A 39 6.29 0.14 2.37
C PRO A 39 6.27 -0.89 1.25
N GLU A 40 7.43 -1.47 0.91
CA GLU A 40 7.52 -2.45 -0.18
C GLU A 40 6.54 -3.58 0.12
N GLU A 41 5.36 -3.49 -0.47
CA GLU A 41 4.26 -4.43 -0.33
C GLU A 41 4.70 -5.69 -1.08
N ASP A 42 5.26 -6.65 -0.33
CA ASP A 42 5.85 -7.85 -0.92
C ASP A 42 4.75 -8.86 -1.24
N ILE A 43 4.53 -9.08 -2.53
CA ILE A 43 3.59 -10.04 -3.07
C ILE A 43 4.38 -11.27 -3.52
N VAL A 44 4.16 -12.39 -2.84
CA VAL A 44 4.76 -13.68 -3.19
C VAL A 44 3.68 -14.62 -3.70
N MET A 45 3.60 -14.78 -5.03
CA MET A 45 2.67 -15.72 -5.67
C MET A 45 3.20 -17.16 -5.65
N PHE A 46 2.29 -18.13 -5.60
CA PHE A 46 2.61 -19.55 -5.73
C PHE A 46 2.40 -20.02 -7.17
N ASP A 47 3.20 -21.00 -7.62
CA ASP A 47 3.03 -21.62 -8.94
C ASP A 47 1.65 -22.30 -9.10
N ASN A 48 1.12 -22.84 -8.00
CA ASN A 48 -0.17 -23.50 -7.96
C ASN A 48 -0.96 -23.09 -6.71
N PRO A 49 -2.30 -22.97 -6.80
CA PRO A 49 -3.15 -22.75 -5.64
C PRO A 49 -2.93 -23.83 -4.58
N ARG A 50 -2.86 -23.41 -3.31
CA ARG A 50 -2.65 -24.30 -2.15
C ARG A 50 -3.96 -24.50 -1.38
N ASN A 51 -3.88 -24.53 -0.06
CA ASN A 51 -4.98 -24.83 0.84
C ASN A 51 -6.19 -23.92 0.60
N THR A 52 -7.37 -24.50 0.82
CA THR A 52 -8.60 -23.74 0.93
C THR A 52 -8.58 -22.93 2.21
N VAL A 53 -8.89 -21.65 2.06
CA VAL A 53 -9.09 -20.73 3.18
C VAL A 53 -10.52 -20.91 3.68
N PRO A 54 -10.73 -21.14 4.99
CA PRO A 54 -12.06 -21.30 5.55
C PRO A 54 -12.88 -20.01 5.40
N GLY A 55 -14.20 -20.16 5.35
CA GLY A 55 -15.14 -19.04 5.27
C GLY A 55 -15.98 -19.02 4.00
N LYS A 56 -17.28 -18.75 4.16
CA LYS A 56 -18.22 -18.61 3.03
C LYS A 56 -18.45 -17.16 2.63
N ALA A 57 -18.14 -16.23 3.52
CA ALA A 57 -18.24 -14.80 3.26
C ALA A 57 -17.10 -14.03 3.93
N PHE A 58 -16.68 -12.97 3.24
CA PHE A 58 -15.67 -12.05 3.72
C PHE A 58 -16.20 -10.62 3.63
N ARG A 59 -15.90 -9.80 4.63
CA ARG A 59 -16.20 -8.38 4.64
C ARG A 59 -14.93 -7.59 4.35
N VAL A 60 -14.96 -6.74 3.33
CA VAL A 60 -13.87 -5.83 2.99
C VAL A 60 -13.68 -4.85 4.15
N MET A 61 -12.47 -4.81 4.68
CA MET A 61 -12.08 -3.90 5.76
C MET A 61 -11.50 -2.60 5.19
N GLN A 62 -10.69 -2.71 4.14
CA GLN A 62 -10.08 -1.59 3.45
C GLN A 62 -9.72 -1.96 2.01
N VAL A 63 -9.91 -1.00 1.10
CA VAL A 63 -9.41 -1.07 -0.27
C VAL A 63 -8.04 -0.38 -0.37
N LEU A 64 -7.08 -1.06 -0.98
CA LEU A 64 -5.73 -0.59 -1.23
C LEU A 64 -5.66 0.34 -2.46
N PRO A 65 -4.61 1.16 -2.59
CA PRO A 65 -4.47 2.09 -3.72
C PRO A 65 -4.43 1.44 -5.11
N ASP A 66 -4.03 0.18 -5.19
CA ASP A 66 -4.00 -0.63 -6.42
C ASP A 66 -5.39 -1.21 -6.79
N GLY A 67 -6.40 -0.97 -5.95
CA GLY A 67 -7.76 -1.51 -6.10
C GLY A 67 -7.95 -2.91 -5.52
N SER A 68 -6.92 -3.52 -4.91
CA SER A 68 -7.04 -4.76 -4.15
C SER A 68 -7.73 -4.51 -2.79
N ALA A 69 -8.25 -5.55 -2.15
CA ALA A 69 -9.03 -5.41 -0.93
C ALA A 69 -8.58 -6.37 0.17
N LEU A 70 -8.30 -5.82 1.35
CA LEU A 70 -8.13 -6.60 2.57
C LEU A 70 -9.51 -6.87 3.16
N ALA A 71 -9.83 -8.14 3.38
CA ALA A 71 -11.12 -8.58 3.87
C ALA A 71 -10.97 -9.55 5.03
N SER A 72 -11.87 -9.48 6.01
CA SER A 72 -11.94 -10.42 7.14
C SER A 72 -13.12 -11.35 6.96
N GLY A 73 -13.10 -12.52 7.60
CA GLY A 73 -14.31 -13.33 7.75
C GLY A 73 -15.47 -12.51 8.30
N ASP A 74 -16.64 -12.62 7.66
CA ASP A 74 -17.83 -11.80 7.97
C ASP A 74 -18.68 -12.37 9.12
N ASP A 75 -18.64 -13.68 9.32
CA ASP A 75 -19.61 -14.37 10.16
C ASP A 75 -18.96 -15.00 11.40
N PHE A 76 -19.54 -14.75 12.58
CA PHE A 76 -19.10 -15.33 13.85
C PHE A 76 -19.37 -16.84 13.96
N SER A 77 -20.05 -17.41 12.95
CA SER A 77 -20.42 -18.82 12.88
C SER A 77 -19.48 -19.64 11.99
N ASP A 78 -18.63 -18.98 11.20
CA ASP A 78 -17.68 -19.62 10.29
C ASP A 78 -16.29 -19.73 10.95
N ASP A 79 -15.50 -20.74 10.57
CA ASP A 79 -14.13 -20.97 11.08
C ASP A 79 -13.10 -19.90 10.62
N ASN A 80 -13.57 -18.73 10.16
CA ASN A 80 -12.77 -17.65 9.56
C ASN A 80 -12.76 -16.35 10.37
N ILE A 81 -13.28 -16.35 11.61
CA ILE A 81 -13.28 -15.17 12.48
C ILE A 81 -11.85 -14.66 12.70
N GLY A 82 -11.64 -13.38 12.41
CA GLY A 82 -10.34 -12.72 12.59
C GLY A 82 -9.28 -13.07 11.54
N MET A 83 -9.59 -13.97 10.61
CA MET A 83 -8.73 -14.25 9.47
C MET A 83 -8.88 -13.14 8.44
N VAL A 84 -7.77 -12.47 8.14
CA VAL A 84 -7.69 -11.45 7.10
C VAL A 84 -7.07 -12.07 5.85
N VAL A 85 -7.64 -11.76 4.69
CA VAL A 85 -7.21 -12.23 3.38
C VAL A 85 -7.10 -11.04 2.42
N LEU A 86 -6.29 -11.17 1.38
CA LEU A 86 -6.23 -10.20 0.28
C LEU A 86 -6.96 -10.75 -0.96
N PHE A 87 -7.93 -9.98 -1.46
CA PHE A 87 -8.50 -10.16 -2.79
C PHE A 87 -7.84 -9.19 -3.76
N LEU A 88 -7.23 -9.71 -4.83
CA LEU A 88 -6.61 -8.87 -5.84
C LEU A 88 -7.66 -8.16 -6.69
N GLY A 89 -7.45 -6.85 -6.89
CA GLY A 89 -8.20 -6.06 -7.85
C GLY A 89 -7.84 -6.45 -9.29
N ASN A 90 -8.79 -6.30 -10.21
CA ASN A 90 -8.58 -6.35 -11.65
C ASN A 90 -9.53 -5.36 -12.33
N GLU A 91 -9.35 -5.10 -13.63
CA GLU A 91 -10.16 -4.13 -14.40
C GLU A 91 -11.67 -4.39 -14.35
N GLY A 92 -12.10 -5.61 -14.04
CA GLY A 92 -13.51 -6.00 -13.94
C GLY A 92 -14.06 -6.05 -12.50
N THR A 93 -13.25 -5.81 -11.47
CA THR A 93 -13.67 -5.86 -10.07
C THR A 93 -13.38 -4.54 -9.37
N SER A 94 -14.42 -3.92 -8.83
CA SER A 94 -14.29 -2.77 -7.94
C SER A 94 -14.68 -3.20 -6.53
N PHE A 95 -13.74 -3.08 -5.59
CA PHE A 95 -14.04 -3.25 -4.18
C PHE A 95 -14.39 -1.92 -3.51
N TYR A 96 -15.13 -1.99 -2.41
CA TYR A 96 -15.38 -0.85 -1.52
C TYR A 96 -15.44 -1.32 -0.07
N ASP A 97 -15.17 -0.41 0.85
CA ASP A 97 -15.14 -0.72 2.28
C ASP A 97 -16.51 -1.26 2.76
N ASN A 98 -16.46 -2.25 3.64
CA ASN A 98 -17.61 -2.99 4.17
C ASN A 98 -18.40 -3.82 3.15
N GLN A 99 -17.93 -3.93 1.90
CA GLN A 99 -18.51 -4.84 0.92
C GLN A 99 -18.47 -6.28 1.43
N LYS A 100 -19.58 -7.01 1.28
CA LYS A 100 -19.63 -8.44 1.53
C LYS A 100 -19.28 -9.19 0.23
N ILE A 101 -18.26 -10.03 0.30
CA ILE A 101 -17.83 -10.95 -0.75
C ILE A 101 -18.31 -12.34 -0.37
N GLU A 102 -19.33 -12.84 -1.06
CA GLU A 102 -19.86 -14.19 -0.83
C GLU A 102 -19.19 -15.18 -1.79
N ILE A 103 -18.74 -16.33 -1.25
CA ILE A 103 -18.25 -17.43 -2.07
C ILE A 103 -19.46 -18.15 -2.69
N PRO A 104 -19.56 -18.23 -4.03
CA PRO A 104 -20.64 -18.95 -4.68
C PRO A 104 -20.65 -20.44 -4.33
N LYS A 105 -21.83 -21.07 -4.35
CA LYS A 105 -21.95 -22.53 -4.13
C LYS A 105 -21.10 -23.31 -5.15
N GLY A 106 -20.39 -24.33 -4.66
CA GLY A 106 -19.48 -25.16 -5.48
C GLY A 106 -18.13 -24.48 -5.78
N LYS A 107 -17.84 -23.35 -5.12
CA LYS A 107 -16.56 -22.67 -5.17
C LYS A 107 -15.96 -22.55 -3.77
N VAL A 108 -14.66 -22.34 -3.74
CA VAL A 108 -13.86 -22.16 -2.53
C VAL A 108 -12.82 -21.07 -2.74
N ALA A 109 -12.40 -20.40 -1.67
CA ALA A 109 -11.27 -19.49 -1.70
C ALA A 109 -9.98 -20.31 -1.55
N LYS A 110 -9.17 -20.40 -2.62
CA LYS A 110 -7.85 -21.04 -2.55
C LYS A 110 -6.78 -19.98 -2.35
N GLN A 111 -5.83 -20.27 -1.47
CA GLN A 111 -4.66 -19.43 -1.29
C GLN A 111 -3.75 -19.55 -2.52
N ILE A 112 -3.44 -18.43 -3.15
CA ILE A 112 -2.58 -18.35 -4.35
C ILE A 112 -1.27 -17.60 -4.11
N GLY A 113 -1.09 -17.04 -2.92
CA GLY A 113 0.12 -16.33 -2.54
C GLY A 113 0.05 -15.77 -1.13
N ASN A 114 1.05 -14.97 -0.79
CA ASN A 114 1.15 -14.22 0.45
C ASN A 114 1.36 -12.74 0.13
N TYR A 115 0.76 -11.90 0.96
CA TYR A 115 0.92 -10.46 0.91
C TYR A 115 1.41 -9.97 2.27
N SER A 116 2.57 -9.33 2.27
CA SER A 116 3.14 -8.70 3.46
C SER A 116 2.96 -7.19 3.40
N TYR A 117 2.49 -6.59 4.51
CA TYR A 117 2.28 -5.16 4.61
C TYR A 117 2.54 -4.65 6.03
N MET A 118 2.91 -3.38 6.12
CA MET A 118 3.01 -2.70 7.40
C MET A 118 1.61 -2.22 7.82
N SER A 119 1.10 -2.74 8.93
CA SER A 119 -0.16 -2.27 9.48
C SER A 119 -0.01 -0.87 10.11
N GLN A 120 -1.13 -0.16 10.31
CA GLN A 120 -1.14 1.16 10.95
C GLN A 120 -0.52 1.18 12.35
N SER A 121 -0.47 0.03 13.03
CA SER A 121 0.19 -0.13 14.33
C SER A 121 1.71 -0.39 14.21
N TYR A 122 2.32 -0.18 13.05
CA TYR A 122 3.74 -0.47 12.74
C TYR A 122 4.14 -1.94 12.99
N ASN A 123 3.18 -2.85 12.92
CA ASN A 123 3.45 -4.28 12.92
C ASN A 123 3.38 -4.78 11.49
N GLU A 124 4.45 -5.46 11.05
CA GLU A 124 4.43 -6.21 9.80
C GLU A 124 3.42 -7.36 9.92
N LYS A 125 2.57 -7.49 8.91
CA LYS A 125 1.55 -8.53 8.83
C LYS A 125 1.67 -9.23 7.50
N THR A 126 1.51 -10.54 7.52
CA THR A 126 1.42 -11.38 6.32
C THR A 126 0.05 -12.02 6.27
N VAL A 127 -0.65 -11.84 5.16
CA VAL A 127 -1.99 -12.41 4.93
C VAL A 127 -2.00 -13.23 3.64
N PRO A 128 -2.84 -14.28 3.56
CA PRO A 128 -3.00 -15.04 2.33
C PRO A 128 -3.67 -14.20 1.24
N ILE A 129 -3.14 -14.31 0.02
CA ILE A 129 -3.82 -13.85 -1.19
C ILE A 129 -4.75 -14.97 -1.64
N VAL A 130 -6.02 -14.66 -1.86
CA VAL A 130 -7.04 -15.65 -2.18
C VAL A 130 -7.67 -15.41 -3.55
N LYS A 131 -8.04 -16.51 -4.20
CA LYS A 131 -8.85 -16.50 -5.42
C LYS A 131 -10.01 -17.47 -5.27
N ILE A 132 -11.19 -17.03 -5.69
CA ILE A 132 -12.38 -17.89 -5.71
C ILE A 132 -12.27 -18.81 -6.93
N MET A 133 -12.20 -20.11 -6.67
CA MET A 133 -12.03 -21.16 -7.68
C MET A 133 -13.07 -22.25 -7.46
N ASN A 134 -13.29 -23.10 -8.46
CA ASN A 134 -14.11 -24.29 -8.26
C ASN A 134 -13.44 -25.21 -7.22
N GLU A 135 -14.26 -25.87 -6.42
CA GLU A 135 -13.81 -26.85 -5.40
C GLU A 135 -12.91 -27.93 -6.00
#